data_AF-A0A640W8M1-F1
#
_entry.id   AF-A0A640W8M1-F1
#
_cell.length_a   1.000
_cell.length_b   1.000
_cell.length_c   1.000
_cell.angle_alpha   90.00
_cell.angle_beta   90.00
_cell.angle_gamma   90.00
#
_symmetry.space_group_name_H-M   'P 1'
#
loop_
_entity.id
_entity.type
_entity.pdbx_description
1 polymer ?
#
loop_
_entity_poly.entity_id
_entity_poly.type
_entity_poly.pdbx_seq_one_letter_code
_entity_poly.pdbx_strand_id
1 'polypeptide(L)' 'MVKYSTVSIPKELHDEIRRTVLANPKYRYRSVAEFSLEAIKIRLEEIRRELEEEKGERKKKVQRAVKNIKRKLKALK' A
#
# COMPACT_ATOMS: atom_id res chain seq x y z
N MET A 1 9.15 20.62 14.03
CA MET A 1 10.29 19.83 13.51
C MET A 1 9.77 18.49 13.00
N VAL A 2 10.20 18.07 11.81
CA VAL A 2 9.92 16.72 11.30
C VAL A 2 10.78 15.74 12.11
N LYS A 3 10.15 14.70 12.68
CA LYS A 3 10.87 13.63 13.37
C LYS A 3 11.25 12.56 12.36
N TYR A 4 12.54 12.34 12.17
CA TYR A 4 13.07 11.31 11.28
C TYR A 4 13.31 10.03 12.06
N SER A 5 13.20 8.90 11.36
CA SER A 5 13.58 7.57 11.85
C SER A 5 14.47 6.89 10.81
N THR A 6 15.32 5.97 11.26
CA THR A 6 16.24 5.23 10.39
C THR A 6 15.69 3.83 10.13
N VAL A 7 15.80 3.39 8.88
CA VAL A 7 15.51 2.01 8.47
C VAL A 7 16.80 1.38 7.98
N SER A 8 17.16 0.22 8.53
CA SER A 8 18.31 -0.56 8.11
C SER A 8 17.88 -1.62 7.10
N ILE A 9 18.72 -1.85 6.10
CA ILE A 9 18.56 -2.93 5.12
C ILE A 9 19.85 -3.77 5.08
N PRO A 10 19.77 -5.05 4.68
CA PRO A 10 20.95 -5.87 4.46
C PRO A 10 21.93 -5.20 3.49
N LYS A 11 23.22 -5.40 3.72
CA LYS A 11 24.28 -4.79 2.91
C LYS A 11 24.20 -5.26 1.45
N GLU A 12 23.85 -6.51 1.27
CA GLU A 12 23.65 -7.16 -0.03
C GLU A 12 22.57 -6.44 -0.83
N LEU A 13 21.42 -6.16 -0.20
CA LEU A 13 20.32 -5.45 -0.84
C LEU A 13 20.71 -4.00 -1.17
N HIS A 14 21.37 -3.30 -0.25
CA HIS A 14 21.89 -1.96 -0.53
C HIS A 14 22.80 -1.94 -1.77
N ASP A 15 23.71 -2.92 -1.86
CA ASP A 15 24.68 -3.00 -2.95
C ASP A 15 24.04 -3.44 -4.27
N GLU A 16 23.03 -4.30 -4.22
CA GLU A 16 22.20 -4.65 -5.37
C GLU A 16 21.47 -3.43 -5.94
N ILE A 17 20.82 -2.63 -5.08
CA ILE A 17 20.14 -1.39 -5.49
C ILE A 17 21.15 -0.44 -6.13
N ARG A 18 22.34 -0.28 -5.53
CA ARG A 18 23.38 0.59 -6.09
C ARG A 18 23.82 0.10 -7.48
N ARG A 19 24.02 -1.20 -7.68
CA ARG A 19 24.49 -1.75 -8.96
C ARG A 19 23.43 -1.72 -10.06
N THR A 20 22.16 -1.91 -9.72
CA THR A 20 21.08 -2.03 -10.70
C THR A 20 20.45 -0.68 -11.03
N VAL A 21 20.22 0.14 -10.02
CA VAL A 21 19.47 1.40 -10.16
C VAL A 21 20.41 2.59 -10.35
N LEU A 22 21.39 2.78 -9.46
CA LEU A 22 22.26 3.97 -9.50
C LEU A 22 23.28 3.90 -10.65
N ALA A 23 23.75 2.70 -11.02
CA ALA A 23 24.67 2.54 -12.13
C ALA A 23 24.01 2.78 -13.50
N ASN A 24 22.68 2.85 -13.57
CA ASN A 24 21.94 3.07 -14.81
C ASN A 24 21.28 4.47 -14.80
N PRO A 25 21.83 5.45 -15.56
CA PRO A 25 21.32 6.81 -15.61
C PRO A 25 19.85 6.95 -16.00
N LYS A 26 19.26 5.93 -16.65
CA LYS A 26 17.85 5.92 -17.06
C LYS A 26 16.89 6.08 -15.86
N TYR A 27 17.26 5.57 -14.69
CA TYR A 27 16.40 5.59 -13.51
C TYR A 27 16.50 6.88 -12.69
N ARG A 28 17.48 7.75 -12.97
CA ARG A 28 17.59 9.13 -12.43
C ARG A 28 17.66 9.26 -10.90
N TYR A 29 17.92 8.19 -10.16
CA TYR A 29 18.15 8.24 -8.71
C TYR A 29 19.57 8.67 -8.38
N ARG A 30 19.72 9.52 -7.37
CA ARG A 30 21.00 10.04 -6.89
C ARG A 30 21.57 9.23 -5.74
N SER A 31 20.73 8.49 -5.01
CA SER A 31 21.15 7.69 -3.87
C SER A 31 20.24 6.49 -3.63
N VAL A 32 20.75 5.49 -2.91
CA VAL A 32 19.94 4.34 -2.44
C VAL A 32 18.81 4.82 -1.54
N ALA A 33 19.04 5.86 -0.74
CA ALA A 33 18.03 6.44 0.16
C ALA A 33 16.87 7.09 -0.61
N GLU A 34 17.17 7.82 -1.68
CA GLU A 34 16.15 8.44 -2.54
C GLU A 34 15.28 7.39 -3.22
N PHE A 35 15.91 6.38 -3.82
CA PHE A 35 15.20 5.23 -4.41
C PHE A 35 14.32 4.53 -3.37
N SER A 36 14.89 4.21 -2.20
CA SER A 36 14.17 3.49 -1.15
C SER A 36 12.96 4.28 -0.64
N LEU A 37 13.11 5.59 -0.48
CA LEU A 37 12.02 6.47 -0.03
C LEU A 37 10.86 6.47 -1.02
N GLU A 38 11.13 6.57 -2.31
CA GLU A 38 10.08 6.54 -3.34
C GLU A 38 9.42 5.16 -3.43
N ALA A 39 10.21 4.09 -3.43
CA ALA A 39 9.71 2.73 -3.45
C ALA A 39 8.77 2.45 -2.25
N ILE A 40 9.13 2.91 -1.05
CA ILE A 40 8.28 2.80 0.15
C ILE A 40 6.97 3.57 -0.03
N LYS A 41 7.00 4.79 -0.59
CA LYS A 41 5.79 5.59 -0.83
C LYS A 41 4.84 4.90 -1.79
N ILE A 42 5.35 4.42 -2.93
CA ILE A 42 4.56 3.70 -3.93
C ILE A 42 3.90 2.47 -3.29
N ARG A 43 4.68 1.65 -2.55
CA ARG A 43 4.13 0.46 -1.91
C ARG A 43 3.07 0.79 -0.85
N LEU A 44 3.25 1.86 -0.08
CA LEU A 44 2.24 2.31 0.88
C LEU A 44 0.94 2.76 0.20
N GLU A 45 1.01 3.40 -0.96
CA GLU A 45 -0.17 3.77 -1.73
C GLU A 45 -0.92 2.56 -2.26
N GLU A 46 -0.21 1.55 -2.77
CA GLU A 46 -0.82 0.29 -3.21
C GLU A 46 -1.54 -0.40 -2.05
N ILE A 47 -0.89 -0.55 -0.90
CA ILE A 47 -1.49 -1.16 0.30
C ILE A 47 -2.73 -0.38 0.74
N ARG A 48 -2.71 0.96 0.67
CA ARG A 48 -3.89 1.78 1.01
C ARG A 48 -5.06 1.51 0.06
N ARG A 49 -4.81 1.41 -1.24
CA ARG A 49 -5.85 1.08 -2.24
C ARG A 49 -6.42 -0.31 -1.99
N GLU A 50 -5.57 -1.30 -1.78
CA GLU A 50 -5.96 -2.68 -1.45
C GLU A 50 -6.91 -2.69 -0.22
N LEU A 51 -6.54 -1.98 0.86
CA LEU A 51 -7.36 -1.86 2.07
C LEU A 51 -8.69 -1.14 1.86
N GLU A 52 -8.73 -0.12 0.99
CA GLU A 52 -9.96 0.60 0.66
C GLU A 52 -10.92 -0.26 -0.16
N GLU A 53 -10.39 -1.01 -1.11
CA GLU A 53 -11.15 -1.96 -1.92
C GLU A 53 -11.78 -3.05 -1.04
N GLU A 54 -10.99 -3.68 -0.16
CA GLU A 54 -11.48 -4.66 0.81
C GLU A 54 -12.60 -4.10 1.71
N LYS A 55 -12.43 -2.88 2.23
CA LYS A 55 -13.47 -2.20 3.01
C LYS A 55 -14.73 -1.96 2.19
N GLY A 56 -14.59 -1.54 0.94
CA GLY A 56 -15.69 -1.33 0.01
C GLY A 56 -16.48 -2.61 -0.25
N GLU A 57 -15.79 -3.72 -0.51
CA GLU A 57 -16.40 -5.03 -0.68
C GLU A 57 -17.15 -5.50 0.57
N ARG A 58 -16.51 -5.35 1.74
CA ARG A 58 -17.12 -5.70 3.02
C ARG A 58 -18.38 -4.87 3.27
N LYS A 59 -18.35 -3.57 2.99
CA LYS A 59 -19.52 -2.67 3.12
C LYS A 59 -20.67 -3.12 2.20
N LYS A 60 -20.38 -3.49 0.95
CA LYS A 60 -21.38 -4.03 0.00
C LYS A 60 -22.01 -5.33 0.52
N LYS A 61 -21.22 -6.26 1.06
CA LYS A 61 -21.72 -7.52 1.65
C LYS A 61 -22.65 -7.24 2.83
N VAL A 62 -22.26 -6.34 3.74
CA VAL A 62 -23.08 -5.94 4.89
C VAL A 62 -24.39 -5.29 4.43
N GLN A 63 -24.35 -4.36 3.47
CA GLN A 63 -25.57 -3.73 2.94
C GLN A 63 -26.54 -4.73 2.32
N ARG A 64 -26.04 -5.73 1.58
CA ARG A 64 -26.87 -6.80 1.01
C ARG A 64 -27.53 -7.64 2.12
N ALA A 65 -26.78 -8.01 3.15
CA ALA A 65 -27.31 -8.76 4.29
C ALA A 65 -28.42 -7.96 5.01
N VAL A 66 -28.17 -6.68 5.31
CA VAL A 66 -29.16 -5.78 5.94
C VAL A 66 -30.42 -5.63 5.08
N LYS A 67 -30.27 -5.48 3.75
CA LYS A 67 -31.41 -5.39 2.83
C LYS A 67 -32.26 -6.65 2.84
N ASN A 68 -31.62 -7.83 2.87
CA ASN A 68 -32.31 -9.12 2.92
C ASN A 68 -33.06 -9.31 4.25
N ILE A 69 -32.46 -8.94 5.37
CA ILE A 69 -33.10 -8.98 6.70
C ILE A 69 -34.33 -8.07 6.72
N LYS A 70 -34.20 -6.82 6.25
CA LYS A 70 -35.34 -5.87 6.16
C LYS A 70 -36.49 -6.42 5.30
N ARG A 71 -36.19 -7.07 4.18
CA ARG A 71 -37.20 -7.69 3.32
C ARG A 71 -37.94 -8.83 4.03
N LYS A 72 -37.21 -9.74 4.70
CA LYS A 72 -37.82 -10.85 5.45
C LYS A 72 -38.70 -10.36 6.60
N LEU A 73 -38.23 -9.37 7.37
CA LEU A 73 -39.03 -8.74 8.43
C LEU A 73 -40.33 -8.12 7.93
N LYS A 74 -40.33 -7.53 6.72
CA LYS A 74 -41.52 -6.94 6.11
C LYS A 74 -42.51 -8.01 5.61
N ALA A 75 -42.04 -9.20 5.24
CA ALA A 75 -42.88 -10.31 4.80
C ALA A 75 -43.49 -11.13 5.96
N LEU A 76 -43.03 -10.90 7.19
CA LEU A 76 -43.54 -11.51 8.42
C LEU A 76 -44.61 -10.66 9.12
N LYS A 77 -44.85 -9.45 8.63
CA LYS A 77 -45.96 -8.57 9.03
C LYS A 77 -47.05 -8.63 7.97
#